data_AF-A0A3M8GYS6-F1
#
_entry.id   AF-A0A3M8GYS6-F1
#
_cell.length_a   1.000
_cell.length_b   1.000
_cell.length_c   1.000
_cell.angle_alpha   90.00
_cell.angle_beta   90.00
_cell.angle_gamma   90.00
#
_symmetry.space_group_name_H-M   'P 1'
#
loop_
_entity.id
_entity.type
_entity.pdbx_description
1 polymer ?
#
loop_
_entity_poly.entity_id
_entity_poly.type
_entity_poly.pdbx_seq_one_letter_code
_entity_poly.pdbx_strand_id
1 'polypeptide(L)'
;MRKLFFGFLLVGGSFLFYDEADAAELSNSTEEQQVAQTESEVETIYFTEDQDILITDDVIIRRISDSPSVEMANLSLKSNYNNTGISLLGAGEWDLIGDEFVGSKSSIYPSHGGDYRVTIVQSKFGPYLYSLREHDPLLDTTVKNFKFSGAGFYEMIFPDISGYCDGDNGQAEFFIYKSTMQSTKDLITFWD
;
A
#
# COMPACT_ATOMS: atom_id res chain seq x y z
N MET A 1 60.19 38.20 19.78
CA MET A 1 60.90 38.68 18.57
C MET A 1 60.03 38.39 17.36
N ARG A 2 59.92 39.36 16.42
CA ARG A 2 59.35 39.31 15.04
C ARG A 2 57.92 38.76 14.89
N LYS A 3 56.84 39.55 14.72
CA LYS A 3 56.42 40.41 13.57
C LYS A 3 56.55 39.72 12.19
N LEU A 4 55.42 39.45 11.55
CA LEU A 4 55.10 39.95 10.20
C LEU A 4 53.61 39.72 9.83
N PHE A 5 52.95 40.84 9.58
CA PHE A 5 51.68 41.01 8.86
C PHE A 5 51.84 40.63 7.39
N PHE A 6 50.79 40.14 6.73
CA PHE A 6 50.36 40.64 5.43
C PHE A 6 48.88 40.29 5.21
N GLY A 7 48.04 41.32 5.13
CA GLY A 7 46.67 41.21 4.68
C GLY A 7 46.60 41.27 3.15
N PHE A 8 45.49 40.78 2.60
CA PHE A 8 44.99 41.24 1.31
C PHE A 8 43.51 41.56 1.46
N LEU A 9 43.24 42.84 1.25
CA LEU A 9 41.94 43.49 1.15
C LEU A 9 41.52 43.36 -0.32
N LEU A 10 40.32 42.83 -0.58
CA LEU A 10 39.72 42.90 -1.91
C LEU A 10 38.31 43.47 -1.81
N VAL A 11 38.21 44.64 -2.41
CA VAL A 11 37.05 45.53 -2.52
C VAL A 11 36.24 45.12 -3.75
N GLY A 12 34.92 45.29 -3.67
CA GLY A 12 34.03 45.38 -4.83
C GLY A 12 32.92 44.34 -4.76
N GLY A 13 31.65 44.66 -4.90
CA GLY A 13 30.95 45.92 -5.14
C GLY A 13 29.47 45.55 -5.13
N SER A 14 28.65 46.34 -4.44
CA SER A 14 27.21 46.12 -4.36
C SER A 14 26.57 46.48 -5.69
N PHE A 15 25.90 45.52 -6.35
CA PHE A 15 24.96 45.82 -7.42
C PHE A 15 23.54 45.69 -6.85
N LEU A 16 22.92 46.84 -6.62
CA LEU A 16 21.48 46.98 -6.47
C LEU A 16 20.89 46.92 -7.88
N PHE A 17 20.18 45.85 -8.21
CA PHE A 17 19.30 45.86 -9.38
C PHE A 17 17.99 46.53 -8.98
N TYR A 18 17.82 47.77 -9.44
CA TYR A 18 16.50 48.36 -9.62
C TYR A 18 15.92 47.74 -10.89
N ASP A 19 14.85 46.95 -10.77
CA ASP A 19 14.00 46.67 -11.92
C ASP A 19 13.00 47.83 -12.04
N GLU A 20 13.19 48.61 -13.09
CA GLU A 20 12.29 49.65 -13.55
C GLU A 20 11.06 48.96 -14.16
N ALA A 21 9.90 49.14 -13.53
CA ALA A 21 8.65 48.61 -14.04
C ALA A 21 8.11 49.54 -15.13
N ASP A 22 8.40 49.21 -16.39
CA ASP A 22 7.76 49.85 -17.54
C ASP A 22 6.39 49.21 -17.81
N ALA A 23 5.34 50.03 -17.70
CA ALA A 23 4.02 49.70 -18.21
C ALA A 23 3.97 50.02 -19.71
N ALA A 24 4.04 48.99 -20.56
CA ALA A 24 3.77 49.16 -21.98
C ALA A 24 2.27 49.38 -22.20
N GLU A 25 1.89 50.59 -22.62
CA GLU A 25 0.53 50.90 -23.02
C GLU A 25 0.12 50.14 -24.29
N LEU A 26 -1.15 49.75 -24.33
CA LEU A 26 -1.77 49.01 -25.42
C LEU A 26 -1.92 49.92 -26.65
N SER A 27 -0.94 49.93 -27.55
CA SER A 27 -1.10 50.58 -28.85
C SER A 27 -1.99 49.72 -29.75
N ASN A 28 -3.17 50.25 -30.05
CA ASN A 28 -4.15 49.66 -30.95
C ASN A 28 -3.64 49.82 -32.40
N SER A 29 -3.03 48.77 -32.96
CA SER A 29 -2.77 48.69 -34.40
C SER A 29 -3.34 47.38 -34.94
N THR A 30 -4.39 47.55 -35.74
CA THR A 30 -5.01 46.57 -36.60
C THR A 30 -3.98 45.93 -37.53
N GLU A 31 -3.51 44.73 -37.20
CA GLU A 31 -2.90 43.82 -38.18
C GLU A 31 -3.44 42.40 -37.95
N GLU A 32 -4.02 41.86 -39.01
CA GLU A 32 -4.64 40.54 -39.08
C GLU A 32 -3.59 39.45 -38.87
N GLN A 33 -3.48 38.93 -37.64
CA GLN A 33 -2.70 37.73 -37.37
C GLN A 33 -3.63 36.52 -37.48
N GLN A 34 -3.56 35.82 -38.62
CA GLN A 34 -4.19 34.51 -38.78
C GLN A 34 -3.61 33.56 -37.72
N VAL A 35 -4.37 33.34 -36.65
CA VAL A 35 -4.12 32.28 -35.68
C VAL A 35 -4.37 30.97 -36.41
N ALA A 36 -3.29 30.28 -36.80
CA ALA A 36 -3.37 28.87 -37.12
C ALA A 36 -3.97 28.18 -35.88
N GLN A 37 -5.19 27.66 -36.00
CA GLN A 37 -5.75 26.76 -35.01
C GLN A 37 -4.84 25.53 -34.97
N THR A 38 -3.98 25.47 -33.95
CA THR A 38 -3.35 24.21 -33.58
C THR A 38 -4.48 23.28 -33.17
N GLU A 39 -4.84 22.33 -34.04
CA GLU A 39 -5.69 21.20 -33.68
C GLU A 39 -5.07 20.56 -32.43
N SER A 40 -5.80 20.59 -31.32
CA SER A 40 -5.46 19.78 -30.15
C SER A 40 -5.55 18.33 -30.59
N GLU A 41 -4.40 17.65 -30.71
CA GLU A 41 -4.38 16.21 -30.95
C GLU A 41 -5.18 15.53 -29.84
N VAL A 42 -6.33 14.95 -30.21
CA VAL A 42 -7.13 14.14 -29.30
C VAL A 42 -6.52 12.75 -29.30
N GLU A 43 -5.69 12.46 -28.30
CA GLU A 43 -5.20 11.10 -28.08
C GLU A 43 -6.35 10.22 -27.61
N THR A 44 -6.81 9.33 -28.50
CA THR A 44 -7.83 8.34 -28.17
C THR A 44 -7.15 7.07 -27.69
N ILE A 45 -7.31 6.78 -26.40
CA ILE A 45 -6.76 5.58 -25.77
C ILE A 45 -7.78 4.44 -25.88
N TYR A 46 -7.39 3.35 -26.53
CA TYR A 46 -8.21 2.15 -26.68
C TYR A 46 -7.86 1.13 -25.60
N PHE A 47 -8.88 0.62 -24.90
CA PHE A 47 -8.75 -0.52 -24.01
C PHE A 47 -8.97 -1.81 -24.79
N THR A 48 -8.10 -2.79 -24.63
CA THR A 48 -8.43 -4.18 -24.99
C THR A 48 -9.34 -4.79 -23.93
N GLU A 49 -10.11 -5.83 -24.26
CA GLU A 49 -11.05 -6.45 -23.31
C GLU A 49 -10.34 -6.92 -22.02
N ASP A 50 -9.08 -7.36 -22.13
CA ASP A 50 -8.28 -7.94 -21.05
C ASP A 50 -7.38 -6.93 -20.28
N GLN A 51 -7.52 -5.61 -20.49
CA GLN A 51 -6.69 -4.60 -19.81
C GLN A 51 -7.51 -3.79 -18.79
N ASP A 52 -7.20 -3.99 -17.51
CA ASP A 52 -7.91 -3.33 -16.38
C ASP A 52 -7.34 -1.96 -16.01
N ILE A 53 -6.06 -1.74 -16.30
CA ILE A 53 -5.30 -0.54 -15.90
C ILE A 53 -4.45 -0.08 -17.08
N LEU A 54 -4.60 1.19 -17.43
CA LEU A 54 -3.66 1.89 -18.30
C LEU A 54 -2.89 2.92 -17.48
N ILE A 55 -1.57 2.85 -17.58
CA ILE A 55 -0.63 3.75 -16.93
C ILE A 55 0.00 4.59 -18.04
N THR A 56 -0.26 5.89 -18.05
CA THR A 56 0.52 6.87 -18.80
C THR A 56 1.50 7.58 -17.85
N ASP A 57 2.37 8.43 -18.38
CA ASP A 57 3.31 9.19 -17.56
C ASP A 57 2.60 10.13 -16.56
N ASP A 58 1.36 10.56 -16.89
CA ASP A 58 0.62 11.58 -16.15
C ASP A 58 -0.69 11.09 -15.51
N VAL A 59 -1.33 10.05 -16.05
CA VAL A 59 -2.69 9.64 -15.67
C VAL A 59 -2.80 8.13 -15.57
N ILE A 60 -3.50 7.69 -14.52
CA ILE A 60 -3.92 6.29 -14.37
C ILE A 60 -5.41 6.23 -14.70
N ILE A 61 -5.75 5.52 -15.78
CA ILE A 61 -7.15 5.32 -16.22
C ILE A 61 -7.55 3.87 -15.92
N ARG A 62 -8.70 3.67 -15.26
CA ARG A 62 -9.20 2.35 -14.84
C ARG A 62 -10.64 2.13 -15.25
N ARG A 63 -10.96 0.89 -15.62
CA ARG A 63 -12.34 0.45 -15.85
C ARG A 63 -13.02 0.22 -14.48
N ILE A 64 -14.17 0.85 -14.23
CA ILE A 64 -14.89 0.75 -12.94
C ILE A 64 -15.77 -0.52 -12.88
N SER A 65 -16.00 -1.18 -14.02
CA SER A 65 -16.98 -2.26 -14.17
C SER A 65 -16.59 -3.59 -13.51
N ASP A 66 -15.34 -3.77 -13.09
CA ASP A 66 -14.87 -4.98 -12.41
C ASP A 66 -14.58 -4.72 -10.92
N SER A 67 -15.30 -3.77 -10.32
CA SER A 67 -15.47 -3.79 -8.86
C SER A 67 -16.03 -5.18 -8.54
N PRO A 68 -15.26 -6.06 -7.87
CA PRO A 68 -15.72 -7.41 -7.65
C PRO A 68 -17.03 -7.26 -6.88
N SER A 69 -18.10 -7.76 -7.47
CA SER A 69 -19.27 -8.17 -6.72
C SER A 69 -18.81 -9.33 -5.84
N VAL A 70 -18.00 -9.04 -4.83
CA VAL A 70 -17.83 -9.93 -3.70
C VAL A 70 -19.21 -9.93 -3.10
N GLU A 71 -20.01 -10.94 -3.44
CA GLU A 71 -21.14 -11.35 -2.64
C GLU A 71 -20.60 -11.65 -1.23
N MET A 72 -20.39 -10.60 -0.42
CA MET A 72 -20.08 -10.71 1.00
C MET A 72 -21.17 -11.50 1.74
N ALA A 73 -22.33 -11.71 1.10
CA ALA A 73 -23.47 -12.43 1.62
C ALA A 73 -23.25 -13.94 1.81
N ASN A 74 -22.21 -14.55 1.21
CA ASN A 74 -22.02 -16.01 1.27
C ASN A 74 -20.80 -16.51 2.06
N LEU A 75 -20.03 -15.62 2.71
CA LEU A 75 -19.02 -16.06 3.69
C LEU A 75 -19.63 -16.46 5.05
N SER A 76 -20.90 -16.13 5.31
CA SER A 76 -21.57 -16.47 6.57
C SER A 76 -22.19 -17.87 6.62
N LEU A 77 -22.08 -18.69 5.57
CA LEU A 77 -22.83 -19.97 5.47
C LEU A 77 -21.97 -21.23 5.36
N LYS A 78 -20.65 -21.11 5.54
CA LYS A 78 -19.77 -22.29 5.65
C LYS A 78 -18.81 -22.25 6.83
N SER A 79 -19.12 -21.46 7.84
CA SER A 79 -18.47 -21.52 9.15
C SER A 79 -19.52 -21.97 10.16
N ASN A 80 -19.30 -23.12 10.81
CA ASN A 80 -20.01 -23.47 12.03
C ASN A 80 -19.59 -22.47 13.11
N TYR A 81 -20.18 -21.28 13.05
CA TYR A 81 -19.91 -20.16 13.93
C TYR A 81 -20.52 -20.46 15.30
N ASN A 82 -19.80 -21.21 16.13
CA ASN A 82 -19.97 -21.17 17.56
C ASN A 82 -19.23 -19.93 18.07
N ASN A 83 -19.92 -19.14 18.89
CA ASN A 83 -19.60 -17.80 19.38
C ASN A 83 -18.36 -17.73 20.32
N THR A 84 -17.34 -18.56 20.07
CA THR A 84 -16.06 -18.62 20.78
C THR A 84 -14.85 -18.43 19.85
N GLY A 85 -15.05 -18.18 18.56
CA GLY A 85 -14.00 -17.72 17.63
C GLY A 85 -12.92 -18.73 17.24
N ILE A 86 -12.95 -19.96 17.80
CA ILE A 86 -11.99 -21.02 17.51
C ILE A 86 -12.76 -22.27 17.08
N SER A 87 -12.43 -22.82 15.92
CA SER A 87 -12.96 -24.10 15.42
C SER A 87 -11.80 -25.08 15.24
N LEU A 88 -11.66 -26.00 16.19
CA LEU A 88 -10.70 -27.10 16.13
C LEU A 88 -11.30 -28.25 15.31
N LEU A 89 -10.72 -28.50 14.15
CA LEU A 89 -11.02 -29.58 13.24
C LEU A 89 -10.03 -30.74 13.45
N GLY A 90 -10.26 -31.87 12.79
CA GLY A 90 -9.45 -33.08 13.01
C GLY A 90 -8.01 -32.93 12.50
N ALA A 91 -7.15 -33.90 12.84
CA ALA A 91 -5.79 -33.92 12.30
C ALA A 91 -5.78 -33.87 10.76
N GLY A 92 -5.07 -32.89 10.18
CA GLY A 92 -4.98 -32.66 8.74
C GLY A 92 -6.06 -31.72 8.17
N GLU A 93 -6.89 -31.12 9.02
CA GLU A 93 -7.80 -30.03 8.67
C GLU A 93 -7.27 -28.70 9.22
N TRP A 94 -7.70 -27.59 8.62
CA TRP A 94 -7.33 -26.25 9.08
C TRP A 94 -8.20 -25.82 10.26
N ASP A 95 -7.57 -25.43 11.36
CA ASP A 95 -8.22 -24.90 12.54
C ASP A 95 -8.42 -23.40 12.41
N LEU A 96 -9.67 -22.92 12.53
CA LEU A 96 -9.92 -21.48 12.60
C LEU A 96 -9.44 -21.00 13.98
N ILE A 97 -8.48 -20.09 14.01
CA ILE A 97 -7.96 -19.53 15.26
C ILE A 97 -8.40 -18.07 15.48
N GLY A 98 -8.89 -17.39 14.44
CA GLY A 98 -9.65 -16.16 14.59
C GLY A 98 -9.79 -15.32 13.32
N ASP A 99 -10.54 -14.23 13.44
CA ASP A 99 -10.76 -13.25 12.38
C ASP A 99 -10.97 -11.84 12.94
N GLU A 100 -10.64 -10.82 12.14
CA GLU A 100 -10.92 -9.43 12.47
C GLU A 100 -10.79 -8.47 11.27
N PHE A 101 -11.26 -7.23 11.46
CA PHE A 101 -11.08 -6.14 10.50
C PHE A 101 -9.80 -5.35 10.79
N VAL A 102 -8.76 -5.57 9.99
CA VAL A 102 -7.42 -5.02 10.20
C VAL A 102 -7.19 -3.72 9.43
N GLY A 103 -6.89 -2.64 10.16
CA GLY A 103 -6.43 -1.38 9.60
C GLY A 103 -4.91 -1.33 9.44
N SER A 104 -4.13 -1.60 10.48
CA SER A 104 -2.66 -1.54 10.42
C SER A 104 -1.99 -2.76 11.04
N LYS A 105 -2.39 -3.15 12.25
CA LYS A 105 -1.90 -4.34 12.94
C LYS A 105 -3.11 -5.14 13.42
N SER A 106 -3.08 -6.46 13.24
CA SER A 106 -4.06 -7.37 13.84
C SER A 106 -3.72 -7.63 15.31
N SER A 107 -4.63 -8.30 15.99
CA SER A 107 -4.37 -9.06 17.21
C SER A 107 -3.31 -10.13 16.95
N ILE A 108 -2.77 -10.65 18.04
CA ILE A 108 -1.79 -11.73 18.06
C ILE A 108 -2.53 -13.05 18.21
N TYR A 109 -2.21 -14.02 17.37
CA TYR A 109 -2.83 -15.34 17.32
C TYR A 109 -1.77 -16.43 17.55
N PRO A 110 -1.98 -17.34 18.51
CA PRO A 110 -1.04 -18.43 18.76
C PRO A 110 -1.06 -19.46 17.63
N SER A 111 0.07 -20.11 17.40
CA SER A 111 0.22 -21.24 16.46
C SER A 111 1.15 -22.31 17.05
N HIS A 112 0.84 -23.57 16.74
CA HIS A 112 1.65 -24.73 17.13
C HIS A 112 2.73 -25.09 16.09
N GLY A 113 2.94 -24.24 15.08
CA GLY A 113 3.87 -24.50 13.98
C GLY A 113 3.21 -25.25 12.83
N GLY A 114 4.01 -25.93 11.99
CA GLY A 114 3.49 -26.55 10.78
C GLY A 114 3.17 -25.52 9.70
N ASP A 115 2.01 -25.63 9.05
CA ASP A 115 1.60 -24.69 8.03
C ASP A 115 0.63 -23.67 8.63
N TYR A 116 0.75 -22.41 8.23
CA TYR A 116 -0.14 -21.35 8.70
C TYR A 116 -0.85 -20.72 7.51
N ARG A 117 -2.14 -20.42 7.67
CA ARG A 117 -2.92 -19.82 6.58
C ARG A 117 -3.56 -18.51 7.02
N VAL A 118 -3.47 -17.53 6.13
CA VAL A 118 -4.15 -16.25 6.25
C VAL A 118 -5.02 -16.02 5.02
N THR A 119 -6.28 -15.71 5.23
CA THR A 119 -7.19 -15.26 4.16
C THR A 119 -7.54 -13.80 4.35
N ILE A 120 -7.59 -13.03 3.27
CA ILE A 120 -7.82 -11.59 3.28
C ILE A 120 -8.94 -11.23 2.30
N VAL A 121 -9.93 -10.46 2.77
CA VAL A 121 -10.96 -9.85 1.93
C VAL A 121 -10.67 -8.36 1.79
N GLN A 122 -10.16 -7.98 0.63
CA GLN A 122 -9.83 -6.59 0.29
C GLN A 122 -11.02 -5.89 -0.34
N SER A 123 -11.45 -4.79 0.28
CA SER A 123 -12.62 -4.03 -0.19
C SER A 123 -12.30 -3.03 -1.30
N LYS A 124 -11.02 -2.71 -1.53
CA LYS A 124 -10.60 -1.68 -2.48
C LYS A 124 -9.40 -2.13 -3.30
N PHE A 125 -9.34 -1.68 -4.54
CA PHE A 125 -8.13 -1.76 -5.36
C PHE A 125 -7.05 -0.83 -4.82
N GLY A 126 -5.80 -1.27 -4.85
CA GLY A 126 -4.64 -0.50 -4.44
C GLY A 126 -3.46 -1.40 -4.07
N PRO A 127 -2.22 -0.89 -4.00
CA PRO A 127 -1.09 -1.69 -3.58
C PRO A 127 -1.16 -1.93 -2.06
N TYR A 128 -1.63 -3.11 -1.65
CA TYR A 128 -1.59 -3.54 -0.27
C TYR A 128 -0.30 -4.32 -0.01
N LEU A 129 0.45 -3.86 0.98
CA LEU A 129 1.68 -4.47 1.44
C LEU A 129 1.48 -5.00 2.86
N TYR A 130 1.50 -6.32 3.00
CA TYR A 130 1.35 -7.02 4.27
C TYR A 130 2.65 -7.71 4.66
N SER A 131 2.78 -7.99 5.95
CA SER A 131 3.77 -8.91 6.47
C SER A 131 3.16 -9.77 7.56
N LEU A 132 3.39 -11.08 7.50
CA LEU A 132 3.24 -11.96 8.65
C LEU A 132 4.45 -11.74 9.56
N ARG A 133 4.19 -11.52 10.85
CA ARG A 133 5.21 -11.28 11.85
C ARG A 133 4.97 -12.14 13.08
N GLU A 134 6.06 -12.56 13.68
CA GLU A 134 6.13 -13.23 14.98
C GLU A 134 6.34 -12.13 16.04
N HIS A 135 5.65 -12.26 17.17
CA HIS A 135 5.69 -11.30 18.27
C HIS A 135 6.66 -11.76 19.36
N ASP A 136 7.79 -11.06 19.44
CA ASP A 136 8.74 -11.21 20.53
C ASP A 136 8.66 -9.98 21.47
N PRO A 137 8.78 -10.15 22.80
CA PRO A 137 8.74 -9.05 23.78
C PRO A 137 9.77 -7.93 23.53
N LEU A 138 10.89 -8.23 22.90
CA LEU A 138 11.96 -7.30 22.57
C LEU A 138 11.82 -6.75 21.14
N LEU A 139 11.60 -7.62 20.17
CA LEU A 139 11.54 -7.22 18.76
C LEU A 139 10.75 -8.19 17.87
N ASP A 140 9.58 -7.74 17.40
CA ASP A 140 8.78 -8.46 16.40
C ASP A 140 9.63 -8.87 15.17
N THR A 141 9.63 -10.17 14.85
CA THR A 141 10.36 -10.72 13.70
C THR A 141 9.46 -10.84 12.47
N THR A 142 9.96 -10.43 11.30
CA THR A 142 9.20 -10.64 10.05
C THR A 142 9.38 -12.07 9.55
N VAL A 143 8.28 -12.82 9.49
CA VAL A 143 8.23 -14.15 8.88
C VAL A 143 8.28 -14.01 7.36
N LYS A 144 7.36 -13.21 6.79
CA LYS A 144 7.27 -13.03 5.34
C LYS A 144 6.49 -11.78 4.96
N ASN A 145 7.00 -11.06 3.95
CA ASN A 145 6.28 -9.98 3.28
C ASN A 145 5.48 -10.53 2.08
N PHE A 146 4.30 -9.98 1.83
CA PHE A 146 3.46 -10.32 0.69
C PHE A 146 2.58 -9.15 0.26
N LYS A 147 2.04 -9.20 -0.96
CA LYS A 147 1.28 -8.09 -1.54
C LYS A 147 0.14 -8.54 -2.42
N PHE A 148 -0.91 -7.73 -2.43
CA PHE A 148 -2.06 -7.86 -3.32
C PHE A 148 -2.42 -6.47 -3.85
N SER A 149 -2.85 -6.36 -5.11
CA SER A 149 -3.14 -5.08 -5.76
C SER A 149 -4.62 -4.86 -6.09
N GLY A 150 -5.43 -5.92 -6.03
CA GLY A 150 -6.84 -5.89 -6.41
C GLY A 150 -7.77 -5.74 -5.20
N ALA A 151 -9.06 -5.58 -5.48
CA ALA A 151 -10.08 -5.94 -4.51
C ALA A 151 -10.42 -7.43 -4.70
N GLY A 152 -10.80 -8.12 -3.64
CA GLY A 152 -11.19 -9.53 -3.73
C GLY A 152 -10.81 -10.37 -2.51
N PHE A 153 -10.91 -11.69 -2.68
CA PHE A 153 -10.50 -12.69 -1.70
C PHE A 153 -9.13 -13.24 -2.07
N TYR A 154 -8.22 -13.26 -1.09
CA TYR A 154 -6.86 -13.75 -1.25
C TYR A 154 -6.53 -14.75 -0.15
N GLU A 155 -5.74 -15.76 -0.49
CA GLU A 155 -5.21 -16.75 0.44
C GLU A 155 -3.69 -16.73 0.39
N MET A 156 -3.07 -16.84 1.56
CA MET A 156 -1.64 -17.00 1.72
C MET A 156 -1.35 -18.13 2.70
N ILE A 157 -0.60 -19.12 2.24
CA ILE A 157 -0.10 -20.22 3.06
C ILE A 157 1.38 -20.00 3.34
N PHE A 158 1.77 -20.16 4.60
CA PHE A 158 3.13 -20.06 5.11
C PHE A 158 3.53 -21.47 5.58
N PRO A 159 4.24 -22.24 4.74
CA PRO A 159 4.57 -23.61 5.08
C PRO A 159 5.73 -23.67 6.07
N ASP A 160 5.70 -24.68 6.94
CA ASP A 160 6.74 -24.99 7.92
C ASP A 160 7.27 -23.78 8.72
N ILE A 161 6.35 -23.09 9.38
CA ILE A 161 6.63 -21.97 10.30
C ILE A 161 7.03 -22.44 11.71
N SER A 162 7.25 -23.74 11.90
CA SER A 162 7.61 -24.36 13.18
C SER A 162 8.87 -23.76 13.83
N GLY A 163 9.76 -23.17 13.02
CA GLY A 163 10.97 -22.52 13.50
C GLY A 163 10.74 -21.24 14.33
N TYR A 164 9.51 -20.72 14.36
CA TYR A 164 9.10 -19.55 15.14
C TYR A 164 8.41 -19.93 16.45
N CYS A 165 8.24 -21.21 16.76
CA CYS A 165 7.64 -21.68 18.01
C CYS A 165 8.69 -21.69 19.13
N ASP A 166 9.08 -20.50 19.60
CA ASP A 166 10.15 -20.30 20.58
C ASP A 166 9.68 -19.76 21.94
N GLY A 167 8.38 -19.50 22.10
CA GLY A 167 7.79 -19.12 23.38
C GLY A 167 7.94 -20.19 24.47
N ASP A 168 7.85 -19.77 25.74
CA ASP A 168 7.92 -20.68 26.91
C ASP A 168 6.82 -21.76 26.90
N ASN A 169 5.75 -21.56 26.11
CA ASN A 169 4.65 -22.51 25.87
C ASN A 169 4.84 -23.37 24.61
N GLY A 170 5.94 -23.21 23.87
CA GLY A 170 6.21 -23.90 22.62
C GLY A 170 5.29 -23.48 21.46
N GLN A 171 4.73 -22.28 21.52
CA GLN A 171 3.88 -21.71 20.46
C GLN A 171 4.57 -20.49 19.85
N ALA A 172 4.21 -20.20 18.60
CA ALA A 172 4.53 -18.94 17.95
C ALA A 172 3.37 -17.96 18.11
N GLU A 173 3.66 -16.66 18.15
CA GLU A 173 2.68 -15.60 18.35
C GLU A 173 2.58 -14.70 17.11
N PHE A 174 1.69 -15.02 16.18
CA PHE A 174 1.65 -14.34 14.88
C PHE A 174 0.65 -13.20 14.78
N PHE A 175 0.98 -12.21 13.95
CA PHE A 175 0.06 -11.16 13.55
C PHE A 175 0.32 -10.67 12.12
N ILE A 176 -0.70 -10.09 11.49
CA ILE A 176 -0.55 -9.36 10.24
C ILE A 176 -0.27 -7.89 10.51
N TYR A 177 0.77 -7.38 9.87
CA TYR A 177 1.03 -5.95 9.75
C TYR A 177 0.79 -5.49 8.31
N LYS A 178 -0.11 -4.53 8.14
CA LYS A 178 -0.43 -3.87 6.88
C LYS A 178 0.27 -2.50 6.85
N SER A 179 1.22 -2.35 5.93
CA SER A 179 2.06 -1.15 5.83
C SER A 179 1.45 -0.04 4.95
N THR A 180 0.57 -0.39 4.00
CA THR A 180 -0.12 0.56 3.12
C THR A 180 -1.63 0.52 3.32
N MET A 181 -2.38 1.50 2.81
CA MET A 181 -3.85 1.49 2.88
C MET A 181 -4.42 1.36 4.30
N GLN A 182 -3.70 1.87 5.32
CA GLN A 182 -4.00 1.63 6.74
C GLN A 182 -5.35 2.21 7.22
N SER A 183 -5.87 3.21 6.51
CA SER A 183 -7.18 3.81 6.78
C SER A 183 -8.36 2.94 6.31
N THR A 184 -8.12 1.95 5.45
CA THR A 184 -9.13 0.98 5.02
C THR A 184 -8.97 -0.29 5.85
N LYS A 185 -10.05 -0.80 6.43
CA LYS A 185 -10.02 -2.08 7.16
C LYS A 185 -10.40 -3.22 6.22
N ASP A 186 -9.62 -4.30 6.24
CA ASP A 186 -9.88 -5.52 5.49
C ASP A 186 -10.19 -6.64 6.47
N LEU A 187 -11.10 -7.55 6.12
CA LEU A 187 -11.33 -8.75 6.93
C LEU A 187 -10.17 -9.71 6.73
N ILE A 188 -9.53 -10.12 7.81
CA ILE A 188 -8.43 -11.09 7.82
C ILE A 188 -8.84 -12.24 8.72
N THR A 189 -8.61 -13.47 8.27
CA THR A 189 -8.88 -14.69 9.01
C THR A 189 -7.63 -15.55 9.06
N PHE A 190 -7.39 -16.16 10.20
CA PHE A 190 -6.18 -16.90 10.56
C PHE A 190 -6.51 -18.36 10.82
N TRP A 191 -5.64 -19.24 10.35
CA TRP A 191 -5.78 -20.69 10.49
C TRP A 191 -4.43 -21.35 10.76
N ASP A 192 -4.47 -22.40 11.58
CA ASP A 192 -3.34 -23.27 11.98
C ASP A 192 -3.66 -24.73 11.64
#